data_AF-A0A7C5H6K8-F1
#
_entry.id   AF-A0A7C5H6K8-F1
#
_cell.length_a   1.000
_cell.length_b   1.000
_cell.length_c   1.000
_cell.angle_alpha   90.00
_cell.angle_beta   90.00
_cell.angle_gamma   90.00
#
_symmetry.space_group_name_H-M   'P 1'
#
loop_
_entity.id
_entity.type
_entity.pdbx_description
1 polymer ?
#
loop_
_entity_poly.entity_id
_entity_poly.type
_entity_poly.pdbx_seq_one_letter_code
_entity_poly.pdbx_strand_id
1 'polypeptide(L)'
;MFLSVLSILLLLSSVIQGRSFTYKQIHQMPKSVEKDYYIWRFLCQGNCTSSQAKKIIKEANAINKKIRSSYRKKTGSNPGSHSKRAKKAPSKQGREAWLAKISSQKYFNQAIRQLQQGHKQRAIRHFEKARRSATKQIDADKASFWLYLTTQKKAYLHLLLTSWDVNLYTLVARDKMHIRYPKTMTPRLPKKNLRYYSEQDPIQWARIKKKLFKPGTNLTALANDYETEESIGVYTYIKTEASHQKNIYYPMPYRTLMERFPKVRQALIYAIARQESRFVPASVSRSFALGMMQIMPFLVKHIAKERGEKIDLDEMFNPHKAIIYANHHLDYLTGYLYHPLFIAYAYNAGIGFTKRLLQKPDYFRKGNYEPYLSMEKIDNIQAREYGKKVLVNYIIYINKLGISTRISNYIKVLTLPSKTDGFR
;
A
#
# COMPACT_ATOMS: atom_id res chain seq x y z
N MET A 1 -38.63 23.61 2.04
CA MET A 1 -38.41 24.10 0.66
C MET A 1 -36.92 24.10 0.37
N PHE A 2 -36.45 23.10 -0.37
CA PHE A 2 -35.03 22.93 -0.74
C PHE A 2 -34.74 23.75 -2.01
N LEU A 3 -33.90 24.76 -1.90
CA LEU A 3 -33.37 25.50 -3.04
C LEU A 3 -32.14 24.78 -3.60
N SER A 4 -32.34 24.20 -4.77
CA SER A 4 -31.35 23.58 -5.65
C SER A 4 -30.42 24.64 -6.25
N VAL A 5 -29.17 24.70 -5.76
CA VAL A 5 -28.11 25.47 -6.43
C VAL A 5 -27.40 24.57 -7.43
N LEU A 6 -27.75 24.78 -8.70
CA LEU A 6 -27.11 24.22 -9.87
C LEU A 6 -25.66 24.74 -9.95
N SER A 7 -24.69 23.92 -9.57
CA SER A 7 -23.27 24.27 -9.72
C SER A 7 -22.82 23.96 -11.15
N ILE A 8 -22.71 25.02 -11.97
CA ILE A 8 -22.12 24.96 -13.31
C ILE A 8 -20.65 24.57 -13.17
N LEU A 9 -20.32 23.37 -13.67
CA LEU A 9 -18.98 22.79 -13.65
C LEU A 9 -18.16 23.40 -14.80
N LEU A 10 -17.62 24.60 -14.60
CA LEU A 10 -16.62 25.18 -15.49
C LEU A 10 -15.33 24.33 -15.42
N LEU A 11 -15.11 23.54 -16.46
CA LEU A 11 -13.86 22.82 -16.75
C LEU A 11 -12.75 23.84 -17.09
N LEU A 12 -12.27 24.57 -16.09
CA LEU A 12 -11.03 25.34 -16.21
C LEU A 12 -9.87 24.35 -16.30
N SER A 13 -9.31 24.24 -17.50
CA SER A 13 -8.05 23.56 -17.74
C SER A 13 -6.94 24.28 -16.98
N SER A 14 -6.62 23.79 -15.79
CA SER A 14 -5.41 24.19 -15.07
C SER A 14 -4.19 23.91 -15.95
N VAL A 15 -3.66 24.96 -16.58
CA VAL A 15 -2.33 24.94 -17.20
C VAL A 15 -1.36 24.58 -16.09
N ILE A 16 -0.67 23.45 -16.25
CA ILE A 16 0.29 22.95 -15.29
C ILE A 16 1.45 23.95 -15.25
N GLN A 17 1.52 24.76 -14.20
CA GLN A 17 2.67 25.63 -13.91
C GLN A 17 3.79 24.78 -13.28
N GLY A 18 4.23 23.77 -14.02
CA GLY A 18 5.15 22.72 -13.56
C GLY A 18 6.17 22.39 -14.63
N ARG A 19 7.20 21.63 -14.24
CA ARG A 19 8.33 21.24 -15.08
C ARG A 19 7.83 20.67 -16.42
N SER A 20 8.33 21.24 -17.52
CA SER A 20 8.08 20.76 -18.88
C SER A 20 9.01 19.60 -19.23
N PHE A 21 8.55 18.64 -20.04
CA PHE A 21 9.36 17.51 -20.49
C PHE A 21 9.43 17.48 -22.01
N THR A 22 10.60 17.17 -22.55
CA THR A 22 10.77 17.00 -23.99
C THR A 22 10.62 15.54 -24.39
N TYR A 23 10.26 15.29 -25.65
CA TYR A 23 10.25 13.94 -26.21
C TYR A 23 11.61 13.24 -26.03
N LYS A 24 12.72 13.93 -26.31
CA LYS A 24 14.08 13.39 -26.22
C LYS A 24 14.41 12.93 -24.79
N GLN A 25 14.05 13.72 -23.77
CA GLN A 25 14.26 13.36 -22.36
C GLN A 25 13.52 12.06 -22.00
N ILE A 26 12.26 11.93 -22.37
CA ILE A 26 11.44 10.75 -22.02
C ILE A 26 11.88 9.53 -22.81
N HIS A 27 12.25 9.72 -24.08
CA HIS A 27 12.73 8.65 -24.95
C HIS A 27 13.93 7.91 -24.33
N GLN A 28 14.88 8.66 -23.75
CA GLN A 28 16.08 8.13 -23.10
C GLN A 28 15.81 7.36 -21.78
N MET A 29 14.62 7.48 -21.21
CA MET A 29 14.28 6.79 -19.96
C MET A 29 14.13 5.27 -20.19
N PRO A 30 14.53 4.42 -19.24
CA PRO A 30 14.30 2.98 -19.33
C PRO A 30 12.79 2.67 -19.20
N LYS A 31 12.32 1.69 -19.98
CA LYS A 31 10.94 1.19 -19.91
C LYS A 31 10.58 0.76 -18.49
N SER A 32 9.63 1.49 -17.88
CA SER A 32 9.31 1.38 -16.45
C SER A 32 7.98 2.08 -16.15
N VAL A 33 7.44 1.88 -14.95
CA VAL A 33 6.24 2.61 -14.47
C VAL A 33 6.56 4.10 -14.27
N GLU A 34 7.80 4.41 -13.89
CA GLU A 34 8.30 5.78 -13.76
C GLU A 34 8.36 6.48 -15.12
N LYS A 35 8.83 5.79 -16.18
CA LYS A 35 8.72 6.29 -17.55
C LYS A 35 7.26 6.50 -17.97
N ASP A 36 6.36 5.58 -17.64
CA ASP A 36 4.93 5.72 -17.93
C ASP A 36 4.32 6.98 -17.29
N TYR A 37 4.75 7.33 -16.08
CA TYR A 37 4.36 8.58 -15.43
C TYR A 37 4.83 9.80 -16.21
N TYR A 38 6.08 9.83 -16.67
CA TYR A 38 6.58 10.93 -17.48
C TYR A 38 5.94 10.99 -18.88
N ILE A 39 5.61 9.84 -19.48
CA ILE A 39 4.78 9.78 -20.71
C ILE A 39 3.44 10.44 -20.46
N TRP A 40 2.77 10.12 -19.35
CA TRP A 40 1.50 10.76 -19.00
C TRP A 40 1.65 12.28 -18.79
N ARG A 41 2.68 12.72 -18.05
CA ARG A 41 2.99 14.15 -17.85
C ARG A 41 3.18 14.87 -19.20
N PHE A 42 3.94 14.29 -20.12
CA PHE A 42 4.19 14.86 -21.45
C PHE A 42 2.94 14.93 -22.31
N LEU A 43 2.13 13.87 -22.34
CA LEU A 43 0.85 13.87 -23.06
C LEU A 43 -0.12 14.96 -22.54
N CYS A 44 0.00 15.35 -21.26
CA CYS A 44 -0.79 16.43 -20.66
C CYS A 44 -0.27 17.84 -21.02
N GLN A 45 0.95 18.00 -21.54
CA GLN A 45 1.52 19.31 -21.83
C GLN A 45 0.99 19.88 -23.16
N GLY A 46 0.84 21.20 -23.24
CA GLY A 46 0.37 21.88 -24.46
C GLY A 46 1.28 21.63 -25.66
N ASN A 47 2.60 21.70 -25.44
CA ASN A 47 3.63 21.56 -26.47
C ASN A 47 3.85 20.14 -27.02
N CYS A 48 3.24 19.10 -26.44
CA CYS A 48 3.27 17.76 -27.01
C CYS A 48 2.41 17.70 -28.28
N THR A 49 2.99 17.38 -29.43
CA THR A 49 2.24 17.27 -30.70
C THR A 49 1.56 15.91 -30.85
N SER A 50 0.53 15.81 -31.70
CA SER A 50 -0.12 14.52 -32.03
C SER A 50 0.88 13.49 -32.58
N SER A 51 1.86 13.93 -33.39
CA SER A 51 2.94 13.07 -33.90
C SER A 51 3.84 12.54 -32.77
N GLN A 52 4.27 13.42 -31.86
CA GLN A 52 5.06 13.00 -30.69
C GLN A 52 4.28 12.04 -29.79
N ALA A 53 2.98 12.29 -29.56
CA ALA A 53 2.12 11.40 -28.79
C ALA A 53 2.02 9.99 -29.41
N LYS A 54 1.83 9.90 -30.73
CA LYS A 54 1.81 8.63 -31.48
C LYS A 54 3.13 7.86 -31.42
N LYS A 55 4.27 8.56 -31.33
CA LYS A 55 5.60 7.94 -31.18
C LYS A 55 5.83 7.45 -29.74
N ILE A 56 5.69 8.35 -28.76
CA ILE A 56 6.08 8.06 -27.37
C ILE A 56 5.21 7.00 -26.71
N ILE A 57 3.94 6.87 -27.10
CA ILE A 57 3.04 5.87 -26.52
C ILE A 57 3.53 4.44 -26.71
N LYS A 58 4.25 4.16 -27.81
CA LYS A 58 4.82 2.84 -28.13
C LYS A 58 5.90 2.41 -27.13
N GLU A 59 6.47 3.37 -26.41
CA GLU A 59 7.52 3.14 -25.42
C GLU A 59 6.98 2.84 -24.02
N ALA A 60 5.66 3.00 -23.81
CA ALA A 60 5.02 2.75 -22.53
C ALA A 60 5.18 1.28 -22.10
N ASN A 61 5.45 1.08 -20.82
CA ASN A 61 5.42 -0.20 -20.16
C ASN A 61 3.98 -0.71 -19.97
N ALA A 62 3.06 0.15 -19.54
CA ALA A 62 1.65 -0.17 -19.45
C ALA A 62 0.76 1.05 -19.73
N ILE A 63 -0.34 0.85 -20.46
CA ILE A 63 -1.34 1.89 -20.74
C ILE A 63 -2.46 1.83 -19.71
N ASN A 64 -2.34 2.63 -18.66
CA ASN A 64 -3.41 2.83 -17.67
C ASN A 64 -4.49 3.82 -18.19
N LYS A 65 -5.54 4.04 -17.40
CA LYS A 65 -6.65 4.96 -17.75
C LYS A 65 -6.18 6.40 -17.98
N LYS A 66 -5.20 6.88 -17.21
CA LYS A 66 -4.66 8.24 -17.32
C LYS A 66 -3.92 8.44 -18.65
N ILE A 67 -3.00 7.54 -19.01
CA ILE A 67 -2.31 7.58 -20.31
C ILE A 67 -3.33 7.50 -21.45
N ARG A 68 -4.27 6.55 -21.40
CA ARG A 68 -5.29 6.38 -22.45
C ARG A 68 -6.10 7.67 -22.67
N SER A 69 -6.52 8.31 -21.58
CA SER A 69 -7.29 9.55 -21.63
C SER A 69 -6.48 10.72 -22.21
N SER A 70 -5.25 10.93 -21.72
CA SER A 70 -4.39 12.02 -22.21
C SER A 70 -4.00 11.81 -23.68
N TYR A 71 -3.69 10.56 -24.06
CA TYR A 71 -3.40 10.21 -25.45
C TYR A 71 -4.59 10.53 -26.36
N ARG A 72 -5.80 10.06 -26.01
CA ARG A 72 -7.01 10.32 -26.80
C ARG A 72 -7.30 11.81 -26.96
N LYS A 73 -7.13 12.58 -25.88
CA LYS A 73 -7.27 14.05 -25.92
C LYS A 73 -6.28 14.70 -26.90
N LYS A 74 -5.10 14.11 -27.09
CA LYS A 74 -4.04 14.66 -27.94
C LYS A 74 -4.11 14.19 -29.40
N THR A 75 -4.58 12.98 -29.65
CA THR A 75 -4.54 12.37 -31.00
C THR A 75 -5.91 12.18 -31.65
N GLY A 76 -7.01 12.34 -30.89
CA GLY A 76 -8.37 12.01 -31.34
C GLY A 76 -8.67 10.51 -31.38
N SER A 77 -7.69 9.64 -31.06
CA SER A 77 -7.81 8.20 -31.21
C SER A 77 -7.45 7.44 -29.94
N ASN A 78 -7.92 6.20 -29.82
CA ASN A 78 -7.44 5.32 -28.76
C ASN A 78 -6.00 4.86 -29.09
N PRO A 79 -5.13 4.70 -28.08
CA PRO A 79 -3.82 4.13 -28.32
C PRO A 79 -4.00 2.69 -28.83
N GLY A 80 -3.24 2.32 -29.86
CA GLY A 80 -3.25 0.96 -30.39
C GLY A 80 -3.06 -0.04 -29.25
N SER A 81 -3.73 -1.20 -29.38
CA SER A 81 -3.51 -2.34 -28.48
C SER A 81 -2.00 -2.58 -28.41
N HIS A 82 -1.37 -2.23 -27.28
CA HIS A 82 -0.09 -2.84 -26.99
C HIS A 82 -0.38 -4.32 -26.96
N SER A 83 0.17 -5.08 -27.91
CA SER A 83 0.06 -6.53 -27.86
C SER A 83 0.41 -6.88 -26.42
N LYS A 84 -0.55 -7.47 -25.70
CA LYS A 84 -0.27 -7.99 -24.37
C LYS A 84 0.85 -8.95 -24.64
N ARG A 85 2.09 -8.56 -24.33
CA ARG A 85 3.30 -9.37 -24.52
C ARG A 85 2.87 -10.78 -24.19
N ALA A 86 2.83 -11.67 -25.19
CA ALA A 86 2.15 -12.95 -25.08
C ALA A 86 2.54 -13.52 -23.73
N LYS A 87 1.58 -13.66 -22.81
CA LYS A 87 1.90 -14.14 -21.47
C LYS A 87 2.56 -15.49 -21.73
N LYS A 88 3.88 -15.60 -21.54
CA LYS A 88 4.55 -16.90 -21.60
C LYS A 88 3.71 -17.81 -20.73
N ALA A 89 3.26 -18.94 -21.29
CA ALA A 89 2.48 -19.89 -20.54
C ALA A 89 3.22 -20.14 -19.22
N PRO A 90 2.54 -20.02 -18.07
CA PRO A 90 3.21 -20.27 -16.81
C PRO A 90 3.85 -21.65 -16.88
N SER A 91 5.06 -21.80 -16.36
CA SER A 91 5.67 -23.13 -16.20
C SER A 91 4.68 -24.04 -15.46
N LYS A 92 4.78 -25.36 -15.64
CA LYS A 92 3.92 -26.33 -14.95
C LYS A 92 3.84 -26.02 -13.44
N GLN A 93 4.99 -25.79 -12.81
CA GLN A 93 5.11 -25.36 -11.41
C GLN A 93 4.41 -24.02 -11.12
N GLY A 94 4.54 -23.03 -12.01
CA GLY A 94 3.85 -21.75 -11.89
C GLY A 94 2.33 -21.86 -12.01
N ARG A 95 1.83 -22.78 -12.86
CA ARG A 95 0.40 -23.07 -13.00
C ARG A 95 -0.14 -23.77 -11.76
N GLU A 96 0.58 -24.77 -11.24
CA GLU A 96 0.22 -25.49 -10.01
C GLU A 96 0.17 -24.54 -8.80
N ALA A 97 1.19 -23.68 -8.63
CA ALA A 97 1.22 -22.69 -7.55
C ALA A 97 0.07 -21.67 -7.66
N TRP A 98 -0.29 -21.26 -8.89
CA TRP A 98 -1.43 -20.38 -9.12
C TRP A 98 -2.77 -21.06 -8.80
N LEU A 99 -2.96 -22.30 -9.23
CA LEU A 99 -4.16 -23.10 -8.92
C LEU A 99 -4.30 -23.32 -7.42
N ALA A 100 -3.23 -23.69 -6.72
CA ALA A 100 -3.22 -23.86 -5.28
C ALA A 100 -3.63 -22.58 -4.53
N LYS A 101 -3.08 -21.42 -4.95
CA LYS A 101 -3.45 -20.12 -4.40
C LYS A 101 -4.95 -19.82 -4.57
N ILE A 102 -5.49 -20.02 -5.77
CA ILE A 102 -6.92 -19.81 -6.04
C ILE A 102 -7.77 -20.73 -5.19
N SER A 103 -7.37 -22.00 -5.08
CA SER A 103 -8.05 -22.99 -4.25
C SER A 103 -8.08 -22.57 -2.79
N SER A 104 -6.94 -22.11 -2.22
CA SER A 104 -6.88 -21.62 -0.84
C SER A 104 -7.87 -20.48 -0.58
N GLN A 105 -7.87 -19.44 -1.42
CA GLN A 105 -8.80 -18.32 -1.26
C GLN A 105 -10.26 -18.73 -1.47
N LYS A 106 -10.53 -19.62 -2.44
CA LYS A 106 -11.86 -20.17 -2.69
C LYS A 106 -12.39 -20.89 -1.45
N TYR A 107 -11.60 -21.78 -0.87
CA TYR A 107 -11.97 -22.50 0.35
C TYR A 107 -12.15 -21.55 1.54
N PHE A 108 -11.28 -20.55 1.69
CA PHE A 108 -11.44 -19.56 2.75
C PHE A 108 -12.76 -18.80 2.63
N ASN A 109 -13.09 -18.31 1.43
CA ASN A 109 -14.36 -17.60 1.20
C ASN A 109 -15.58 -18.52 1.40
N GLN A 110 -15.48 -19.79 1.01
CA GLN A 110 -16.52 -20.78 1.32
C GLN A 110 -16.68 -21.00 2.82
N ALA A 111 -15.58 -21.07 3.57
CA ALA A 111 -15.60 -21.23 5.02
C ALA A 111 -16.32 -20.07 5.71
N ILE A 112 -16.01 -18.82 5.33
CA ILE A 112 -16.68 -17.63 5.85
C ILE A 112 -18.19 -17.68 5.58
N ARG A 113 -18.61 -18.02 4.35
CA ARG A 113 -20.04 -18.17 4.02
C ARG A 113 -20.73 -19.25 4.85
N GLN A 114 -20.11 -20.42 5.00
CA GLN A 114 -20.66 -21.50 5.83
C GLN A 114 -20.77 -21.08 7.30
N LEU A 115 -19.81 -20.30 7.81
CA LEU A 115 -19.83 -19.81 9.18
C LEU A 115 -20.97 -18.79 9.40
N GLN A 116 -21.21 -17.91 8.43
CA GLN A 116 -22.33 -16.96 8.45
C GLN A 116 -23.69 -17.66 8.40
N GLN A 117 -23.77 -18.82 7.74
CA GLN A 117 -24.97 -19.67 7.69
C GLN A 117 -25.13 -20.58 8.93
N GLY A 118 -24.28 -20.44 9.96
CA GLY A 118 -24.32 -21.29 11.15
C GLY A 118 -23.75 -22.70 10.96
N HIS A 119 -23.29 -23.06 9.76
CA HIS A 119 -22.73 -24.38 9.44
C HIS A 119 -21.26 -24.52 9.91
N LYS A 120 -21.03 -24.42 11.22
CA LYS A 120 -19.70 -24.38 11.84
C LYS A 120 -18.78 -25.54 11.42
N GLN A 121 -19.27 -26.77 11.39
CA GLN A 121 -18.45 -27.94 11.00
C GLN A 121 -18.05 -27.93 9.52
N ARG A 122 -18.93 -27.43 8.63
CA ARG A 122 -18.60 -27.24 7.22
C ARG A 122 -17.54 -26.15 7.07
N ALA A 123 -17.67 -25.05 7.82
CA ALA A 123 -16.69 -23.97 7.84
C ALA A 123 -15.30 -24.46 8.27
N ILE A 124 -15.21 -25.24 9.36
CA ILE A 124 -13.94 -25.83 9.84
C ILE A 124 -13.26 -26.67 8.75
N ARG A 125 -14.00 -27.56 8.07
CA ARG A 125 -13.44 -28.37 6.96
C ARG A 125 -12.90 -27.49 5.83
N HIS A 126 -13.58 -26.41 5.49
CA HIS A 126 -13.12 -25.49 4.46
C HIS A 126 -11.91 -24.66 4.92
N PHE A 127 -11.83 -24.24 6.18
CA PHE A 127 -10.63 -23.56 6.69
C PHE A 127 -9.40 -24.49 6.70
N GLU A 128 -9.55 -25.77 7.05
CA GLU A 128 -8.45 -26.74 6.93
C GLU A 128 -7.96 -26.89 5.48
N LYS A 129 -8.89 -27.01 4.52
CA LYS A 129 -8.53 -27.03 3.09
C LYS A 129 -7.83 -25.74 2.67
N ALA A 130 -8.32 -24.59 3.11
CA ALA A 130 -7.71 -23.30 2.82
C ALA A 130 -6.27 -23.21 3.34
N ARG A 131 -6.03 -23.67 4.57
CA ARG A 131 -4.71 -23.70 5.22
C ARG A 131 -3.75 -24.64 4.50
N ARG A 132 -4.17 -25.87 4.19
CA ARG A 132 -3.34 -26.88 3.53
C ARG A 132 -2.98 -26.52 2.09
N SER A 133 -3.85 -25.80 1.39
CA SER A 133 -3.62 -25.34 0.01
C SER A 133 -2.93 -23.97 -0.07
N ALA A 134 -2.61 -23.33 1.05
CA ALA A 134 -2.04 -21.99 1.07
C ALA A 134 -0.61 -21.99 0.51
N THR A 135 -0.35 -21.15 -0.50
CA THR A 135 0.99 -20.95 -1.07
C THR A 135 1.73 -19.76 -0.46
N LYS A 136 1.01 -18.94 0.31
CA LYS A 136 1.58 -17.81 1.05
C LYS A 136 1.37 -18.02 2.54
N GLN A 137 2.38 -17.69 3.33
CA GLN A 137 2.33 -17.82 4.79
C GLN A 137 1.13 -17.08 5.39
N ILE A 138 0.88 -15.84 4.96
CA ILE A 138 -0.27 -15.05 5.44
C ILE A 138 -1.63 -15.73 5.21
N ASP A 139 -1.79 -16.48 4.13
CA ASP A 139 -3.06 -17.17 3.83
C ASP A 139 -3.22 -18.40 4.74
N ALA A 140 -2.12 -19.10 5.03
CA ALA A 140 -2.07 -20.19 6.01
C ALA A 140 -2.33 -19.69 7.44
N ASP A 141 -1.72 -18.57 7.84
CA ASP A 141 -1.90 -17.94 9.15
C ASP A 141 -3.35 -17.48 9.32
N LYS A 142 -3.90 -16.80 8.31
CA LYS A 142 -5.31 -16.38 8.29
C LYS A 142 -6.24 -17.58 8.52
N ALA A 143 -6.07 -18.66 7.76
CA ALA A 143 -6.89 -19.86 7.92
C ALA A 143 -6.70 -20.53 9.30
N SER A 144 -5.47 -20.58 9.81
CA SER A 144 -5.15 -21.13 11.14
C SER A 144 -5.82 -20.33 12.26
N PHE A 145 -5.84 -19.00 12.14
CA PHE A 145 -6.51 -18.14 13.11
C PHE A 145 -8.03 -18.36 13.13
N TRP A 146 -8.66 -18.50 11.97
CA TRP A 146 -10.08 -18.83 11.89
C TRP A 146 -10.39 -20.24 12.41
N LEU A 147 -9.51 -21.21 12.19
CA LEU A 147 -9.60 -22.53 12.83
C LEU A 147 -9.54 -22.40 14.36
N TYR A 148 -8.62 -21.59 14.91
CA TYR A 148 -8.63 -21.30 16.33
C TYR A 148 -9.95 -20.67 16.80
N LEU A 149 -10.44 -19.62 16.14
CA LEU A 149 -11.68 -18.95 16.54
C LEU A 149 -12.89 -19.90 16.57
N THR A 150 -12.99 -20.80 15.59
CA THR A 150 -14.09 -21.75 15.48
C THR A 150 -13.95 -22.97 16.41
N THR A 151 -12.73 -23.45 16.67
CA THR A 151 -12.52 -24.71 17.41
C THR A 151 -12.05 -24.51 18.85
N GLN A 152 -11.52 -23.33 19.18
CA GLN A 152 -10.83 -23.02 20.44
C GLN A 152 -9.59 -23.90 20.74
N LYS A 153 -9.12 -24.69 19.76
CA LYS A 153 -7.92 -25.53 19.91
C LYS A 153 -6.65 -24.68 19.91
N LYS A 154 -5.91 -24.68 21.03
CA LYS A 154 -4.63 -23.95 21.18
C LYS A 154 -3.56 -24.39 20.17
N ALA A 155 -3.63 -25.61 19.63
CA ALA A 155 -2.74 -26.08 18.57
C ALA A 155 -2.62 -25.10 17.39
N TYR A 156 -3.71 -24.45 17.00
CA TYR A 156 -3.69 -23.45 15.92
C TYR A 156 -3.01 -22.13 16.33
N LEU A 157 -3.05 -21.76 17.62
CA LEU A 157 -2.24 -20.64 18.11
C LEU A 157 -0.75 -20.99 18.06
N HIS A 158 -0.37 -22.21 18.43
CA HIS A 158 1.02 -22.66 18.31
C HIS A 158 1.52 -22.61 16.86
N LEU A 159 0.70 -23.00 15.88
CA LEU A 159 1.03 -22.82 14.45
C LEU A 159 1.26 -21.35 14.07
N LEU A 160 0.47 -20.42 14.61
CA LEU A 160 0.66 -18.98 14.36
C LEU A 160 1.94 -18.43 15.02
N LEU A 161 2.39 -19.03 16.12
CA LEU A 161 3.60 -18.62 16.81
C LEU A 161 4.87 -19.05 16.07
N THR A 162 4.83 -20.13 15.28
CA THR A 162 5.94 -20.60 14.44
C THR A 162 6.04 -19.87 13.10
N SER A 163 5.03 -19.06 12.73
CA SER A 163 5.08 -18.27 11.50
C SER A 163 6.19 -17.21 11.55
N TRP A 164 6.95 -17.14 10.45
CA TRP A 164 7.92 -16.07 10.22
C TRP A 164 7.26 -14.76 9.79
N ASP A 165 6.01 -14.80 9.30
CA ASP A 165 5.30 -13.60 8.85
C ASP A 165 4.72 -12.82 10.03
N VAL A 166 5.01 -11.52 10.06
CA VAL A 166 4.50 -10.61 11.10
C VAL A 166 3.24 -9.95 10.58
N ASN A 167 2.10 -10.47 11.02
CA ASN A 167 0.79 -10.07 10.56
C ASN A 167 -0.23 -10.02 11.71
N LEU A 168 -1.45 -9.60 11.37
CA LEU A 168 -2.53 -9.39 12.35
C LEU A 168 -2.74 -10.63 13.22
N TYR A 169 -2.82 -11.79 12.57
CA TYR A 169 -3.15 -13.06 13.19
C TYR A 169 -2.04 -13.54 14.11
N THR A 170 -0.78 -13.40 13.67
CA THR A 170 0.39 -13.81 14.43
C THR A 170 0.66 -12.90 15.63
N LEU A 171 0.30 -11.60 15.56
CA LEU A 171 0.33 -10.71 16.72
C LEU A 171 -0.81 -10.97 17.71
N VAL A 172 -2.04 -11.22 17.23
CA VAL A 172 -3.17 -11.58 18.12
C VAL A 172 -2.90 -12.91 18.82
N ALA A 173 -2.32 -13.90 18.14
CA ALA A 173 -1.95 -15.17 18.78
C ALA A 173 -0.93 -14.97 19.90
N ARG A 174 0.05 -14.08 19.71
CA ARG A 174 1.03 -13.72 20.75
C ARG A 174 0.39 -13.04 21.94
N ASP A 175 -0.54 -12.11 21.72
CA ASP A 175 -1.29 -11.49 22.82
C ASP A 175 -2.07 -12.53 23.63
N LYS A 176 -2.78 -13.44 22.95
CA LYS A 176 -3.56 -14.51 23.59
C LYS A 176 -2.73 -15.50 24.37
N MET A 177 -1.49 -15.71 23.96
CA MET A 177 -0.53 -16.61 24.61
C MET A 177 0.40 -15.87 25.57
N HIS A 178 0.21 -14.57 25.78
CA HIS A 178 1.06 -13.71 26.61
C HIS A 178 2.55 -13.71 26.20
N ILE A 179 2.82 -13.89 24.91
CA ILE A 179 4.16 -13.92 24.32
C ILE A 179 4.55 -12.54 23.81
N ARG A 180 5.86 -12.23 23.82
CA ARG A 180 6.42 -11.00 23.26
C ARG A 180 6.25 -10.94 21.74
N TYR A 181 6.14 -9.73 21.20
CA TYR A 181 6.16 -9.54 19.75
C TYR A 181 7.50 -9.92 19.13
N PRO A 182 7.50 -10.41 17.88
CA PRO A 182 8.71 -10.88 17.23
C PRO A 182 9.69 -9.71 17.07
N LYS A 183 10.99 -10.02 17.18
CA LYS A 183 12.04 -9.04 16.91
C LYS A 183 11.95 -8.60 15.45
N THR A 184 12.10 -7.29 15.22
CA THR A 184 12.06 -6.67 13.89
C THR A 184 13.26 -5.77 13.71
N MET A 185 13.74 -5.65 12.47
CA MET A 185 14.98 -4.97 12.15
C MET A 185 14.75 -3.47 11.92
N THR A 186 15.46 -2.62 12.65
CA THR A 186 15.47 -1.16 12.44
C THR A 186 16.92 -0.71 12.31
N PRO A 187 17.51 -0.79 11.09
CA PRO A 187 18.92 -0.51 10.90
C PRO A 187 19.25 0.95 11.21
N ARG A 188 20.43 1.18 11.76
CA ARG A 188 21.06 2.51 11.88
C ARG A 188 22.18 2.53 10.84
N LEU A 189 22.00 3.33 9.80
CA LEU A 189 22.95 3.42 8.69
C LEU A 189 23.78 4.69 8.82
N PRO A 190 25.03 4.68 8.34
CA PRO A 190 25.88 5.87 8.38
C PRO A 190 25.35 6.95 7.43
N LYS A 191 25.66 8.22 7.71
CA LYS A 191 25.47 9.31 6.75
C LYS A 191 26.63 9.31 5.76
N LYS A 192 26.38 8.87 4.53
CA LYS A 192 27.36 8.88 3.42
C LYS A 192 26.76 9.59 2.22
N ASN A 193 27.57 10.41 1.56
CA ASN A 193 27.21 11.01 0.28
C ASN A 193 27.43 9.97 -0.84
N LEU A 194 26.35 9.59 -1.50
CA LEU A 194 26.40 8.74 -2.68
C LEU A 194 26.52 9.65 -3.91
N ARG A 195 27.75 9.84 -4.42
CA ARG A 195 28.13 10.81 -5.48
C ARG A 195 27.21 10.84 -6.72
N TYR A 196 26.54 9.73 -7.04
CA TYR A 196 25.67 9.59 -8.20
C TYR A 196 24.25 9.14 -7.85
N TYR A 197 23.81 9.32 -6.61
CA TYR A 197 22.48 8.95 -6.13
C TYR A 197 21.64 10.20 -5.81
N SER A 198 20.35 10.12 -6.10
CA SER A 198 19.35 11.09 -5.67
C SER A 198 18.11 10.30 -5.26
N GLU A 199 17.77 10.35 -3.97
CA GLU A 199 16.58 9.64 -3.44
C GLU A 199 15.27 10.09 -4.09
N GLN A 200 15.27 11.26 -4.73
CA GLN A 200 14.14 11.92 -5.35
C GLN A 200 14.00 11.63 -6.85
N ASP A 201 14.97 10.93 -7.49
CA ASP A 201 14.94 10.63 -8.94
C ASP A 201 14.21 9.30 -9.24
N PRO A 202 13.00 9.32 -9.84
CA PRO A 202 12.26 8.10 -10.16
C PRO A 202 12.93 7.28 -11.25
N ILE A 203 13.65 7.91 -12.17
CA ILE A 203 14.36 7.20 -13.24
C ILE A 203 15.57 6.46 -12.68
N GLN A 204 16.22 7.01 -11.67
CA GLN A 204 17.23 6.26 -10.93
C GLN A 204 16.63 5.05 -10.21
N TRP A 205 15.49 5.21 -9.52
CA TRP A 205 14.79 4.06 -8.93
C TRP A 205 14.41 2.99 -9.97
N ALA A 206 13.95 3.39 -11.16
CA ALA A 206 13.69 2.48 -12.26
C ALA A 206 14.93 1.68 -12.70
N ARG A 207 16.11 2.32 -12.74
CA ARG A 207 17.39 1.66 -13.04
C ARG A 207 17.78 0.67 -11.93
N ILE A 208 17.58 1.02 -10.67
CA ILE A 208 17.83 0.14 -9.51
C ILE A 208 16.94 -1.10 -9.59
N LYS A 209 15.64 -0.95 -9.83
CA LYS A 209 14.72 -2.08 -10.02
C LYS A 209 15.14 -3.00 -11.18
N LYS A 210 15.65 -2.44 -12.27
CA LYS A 210 16.16 -3.23 -13.40
C LYS A 210 17.33 -4.11 -12.97
N LYS A 211 18.23 -3.62 -12.10
CA LYS A 211 19.31 -4.43 -11.50
C LYS A 211 18.73 -5.47 -10.54
N LEU A 212 17.91 -5.04 -9.58
CA LEU A 212 17.29 -5.89 -8.56
C LEU A 212 16.57 -7.11 -9.17
N PHE A 213 15.78 -6.93 -10.24
CA PHE A 213 15.01 -8.01 -10.85
C PHE A 213 15.74 -8.70 -12.03
N LYS A 214 17.01 -8.37 -12.29
CA LYS A 214 17.83 -9.10 -13.27
C LYS A 214 18.25 -10.45 -12.66
N PRO A 215 17.98 -11.59 -13.31
CA PRO A 215 18.41 -12.90 -12.84
C PRO A 215 19.92 -12.95 -12.58
N GLY A 216 20.33 -13.63 -11.51
CA GLY A 216 21.74 -13.77 -11.11
C GLY A 216 22.35 -12.55 -10.41
N THR A 217 21.60 -11.48 -10.18
CA THR A 217 22.11 -10.32 -9.44
C THR A 217 22.39 -10.68 -7.98
N ASN A 218 23.60 -10.38 -7.50
CA ASN A 218 23.92 -10.46 -6.08
C ASN A 218 23.22 -9.31 -5.34
N LEU A 219 22.05 -9.61 -4.75
CA LEU A 219 21.23 -8.61 -4.07
C LEU A 219 21.86 -8.09 -2.78
N THR A 220 22.73 -8.87 -2.13
CA THR A 220 23.47 -8.40 -0.96
C THR A 220 24.48 -7.34 -1.36
N ALA A 221 25.28 -7.58 -2.39
CA ALA A 221 26.21 -6.59 -2.93
C ALA A 221 25.46 -5.33 -3.41
N LEU A 222 24.35 -5.52 -4.15
CA LEU A 222 23.52 -4.40 -4.60
C LEU A 222 22.94 -3.59 -3.43
N ALA A 223 22.56 -4.23 -2.32
CA ALA A 223 22.08 -3.51 -1.14
C ALA A 223 23.19 -2.65 -0.52
N ASN A 224 24.42 -3.17 -0.46
CA ASN A 224 25.56 -2.47 0.14
C ASN A 224 25.90 -1.16 -0.60
N ASP A 225 25.66 -1.09 -1.91
CA ASP A 225 25.79 0.16 -2.70
C ASP A 225 24.89 1.30 -2.16
N TYR A 226 23.82 0.97 -1.44
CA TYR A 226 22.85 1.91 -0.86
C TYR A 226 22.86 1.87 0.67
N GLU A 227 23.95 1.43 1.31
CA GLU A 227 24.03 1.38 2.78
C GLU A 227 24.34 2.74 3.42
N THR A 228 23.37 3.65 3.34
CA THR A 228 23.42 5.00 3.95
C THR A 228 22.04 5.43 4.45
N GLU A 229 22.00 6.36 5.39
CA GLU A 229 20.76 6.93 5.93
C GLU A 229 19.84 7.48 4.84
N GLU A 230 20.40 8.16 3.83
CA GLU A 230 19.65 8.77 2.71
C GLU A 230 18.88 7.74 1.89
N SER A 231 19.42 6.53 1.70
CA SER A 231 18.83 5.50 0.84
C SER A 231 18.31 4.30 1.62
N ILE A 232 18.05 4.46 2.93
CA ILE A 232 17.55 3.39 3.81
C ILE A 232 16.28 2.69 3.30
N GLY A 233 15.39 3.43 2.62
CA GLY A 233 14.21 2.85 1.96
C GLY A 233 14.60 1.87 0.84
N VAL A 234 15.54 2.28 -0.03
CA VAL A 234 16.08 1.43 -1.10
C VAL A 234 16.87 0.26 -0.52
N TYR A 235 17.76 0.51 0.44
CA TYR A 235 18.54 -0.52 1.13
C TYR A 235 17.66 -1.62 1.73
N THR A 236 16.70 -1.23 2.58
CA THR A 236 15.83 -2.20 3.25
C THR A 236 14.90 -2.91 2.28
N TYR A 237 14.50 -2.26 1.18
CA TYR A 237 13.78 -2.91 0.09
C TYR A 237 14.62 -4.06 -0.51
N ILE A 238 15.85 -3.76 -0.93
CA ILE A 238 16.75 -4.76 -1.55
C ILE A 238 17.05 -5.89 -0.56
N LYS A 239 17.35 -5.59 0.71
CA LYS A 239 17.61 -6.60 1.75
C LYS A 239 16.39 -7.48 2.03
N THR A 240 15.18 -6.93 1.96
CA THR A 240 13.94 -7.71 2.10
C THR A 240 13.83 -8.72 0.95
N GLU A 241 14.05 -8.28 -0.29
CA GLU A 241 14.02 -9.16 -1.48
C GLU A 241 15.14 -10.21 -1.43
N ALA A 242 16.35 -9.84 -1.01
CA ALA A 242 17.49 -10.74 -0.85
C ALA A 242 17.22 -11.88 0.14
N SER A 243 16.42 -11.61 1.18
CA SER A 243 16.02 -12.61 2.18
C SER A 243 14.77 -13.42 1.80
N HIS A 244 14.25 -13.23 0.58
CA HIS A 244 12.94 -13.75 0.18
C HIS A 244 11.83 -13.38 1.19
N GLN A 245 11.85 -12.13 1.65
CA GLN A 245 10.89 -11.54 2.60
C GLN A 245 10.93 -12.09 4.04
N LYS A 246 11.87 -12.99 4.37
CA LYS A 246 12.02 -13.54 5.72
C LYS A 246 12.58 -12.51 6.72
N ASN A 247 13.41 -11.58 6.26
CA ASN A 247 13.90 -10.49 7.10
C ASN A 247 12.91 -9.32 7.08
N ILE A 248 12.43 -8.92 8.25
CA ILE A 248 11.35 -7.95 8.38
C ILE A 248 11.87 -6.62 8.92
N TYR A 249 11.99 -5.67 7.99
CA TYR A 249 12.49 -4.33 8.27
C TYR A 249 11.35 -3.35 8.63
N TYR A 250 11.64 -2.51 9.61
CA TYR A 250 10.86 -1.39 10.11
C TYR A 250 11.80 -0.20 10.31
N PRO A 251 12.36 0.38 9.24
CA PRO A 251 13.22 1.55 9.34
C PRO A 251 12.42 2.78 9.81
N MET A 252 13.12 3.76 10.38
CA MET A 252 12.54 5.02 10.82
C MET A 252 13.36 6.18 10.24
N PRO A 253 13.27 6.43 8.93
CA PRO A 253 13.96 7.54 8.28
C PRO A 253 13.38 8.90 8.70
N TYR A 254 14.11 9.97 8.35
CA TYR A 254 13.68 11.37 8.53
C TYR A 254 13.29 11.72 9.98
N ARG A 255 14.03 11.18 10.97
CA ARG A 255 13.69 11.28 12.40
C ARG A 255 13.51 12.71 12.87
N THR A 256 14.39 13.62 12.46
CA THR A 256 14.31 15.04 12.84
C THR A 256 13.01 15.71 12.40
N LEU A 257 12.51 15.38 11.19
CA LEU A 257 11.19 15.87 10.77
C LEU A 257 10.08 15.20 11.59
N MET A 258 10.20 13.89 11.80
CA MET A 258 9.18 13.09 12.47
C MET A 258 9.01 13.45 13.96
N GLU A 259 10.08 13.88 14.63
CA GLU A 259 10.08 14.36 16.02
C GLU A 259 9.14 15.54 16.26
N ARG A 260 8.78 16.29 15.21
CA ARG A 260 7.80 17.38 15.29
C ARG A 260 6.35 16.92 15.48
N PHE A 261 6.08 15.63 15.27
CA PHE A 261 4.73 15.06 15.43
C PHE A 261 4.62 14.26 16.73
N PRO A 262 3.42 14.19 17.36
CA PRO A 262 3.18 13.26 18.46
C PRO A 262 3.48 11.81 18.07
N LYS A 263 3.98 10.98 19.00
CA LYS A 263 4.36 9.57 18.74
C LYS A 263 3.27 8.75 18.06
N VAL A 264 1.99 8.96 18.42
CA VAL A 264 0.84 8.32 17.76
C VAL A 264 0.77 8.68 16.27
N ARG A 265 0.95 9.97 15.94
CA ARG A 265 0.97 10.45 14.56
C ARG A 265 2.22 9.95 13.82
N GLN A 266 3.38 9.93 14.47
CA GLN A 266 4.60 9.34 13.90
C GLN A 266 4.39 7.88 13.52
N ALA A 267 3.83 7.07 14.43
CA ALA A 267 3.56 5.65 14.17
C ALA A 267 2.62 5.45 12.98
N LEU A 268 1.60 6.31 12.83
CA LEU A 268 0.67 6.25 11.71
C LEU A 268 1.33 6.58 10.36
N ILE A 269 2.11 7.67 10.32
CA ILE A 269 2.87 8.06 9.12
C ILE A 269 3.87 6.95 8.74
N TYR A 270 4.65 6.44 9.70
CA TYR A 270 5.59 5.34 9.45
C TYR A 270 4.87 4.07 8.99
N ALA A 271 3.70 3.76 9.56
CA ALA A 271 2.91 2.58 9.19
C ALA A 271 2.39 2.64 7.75
N ILE A 272 1.93 3.81 7.33
CA ILE A 272 1.45 4.09 5.97
C ILE A 272 2.63 4.09 5.00
N ALA A 273 3.69 4.87 5.25
CA ALA A 273 4.88 4.93 4.40
C ALA A 273 5.51 3.54 4.16
N ARG A 274 5.59 2.72 5.22
CA ARG A 274 6.04 1.33 5.11
C ARG A 274 5.15 0.55 4.16
N GLN A 275 3.83 0.67 4.28
CA GLN A 275 2.89 -0.08 3.45
C GLN A 275 2.82 0.42 2.01
N GLU A 276 2.95 1.72 1.80
CA GLU A 276 2.82 2.39 0.51
C GLU A 276 4.04 2.19 -0.39
N SER A 277 5.25 2.44 0.13
CA SER A 277 6.45 2.45 -0.71
C SER A 277 7.65 1.72 -0.11
N ARG A 278 7.53 1.19 1.12
CA ARG A 278 8.69 0.76 1.92
C ARG A 278 9.73 1.87 2.07
N PHE A 279 9.26 3.11 2.20
CA PHE A 279 10.10 4.31 2.35
C PHE A 279 10.94 4.69 1.14
N VAL A 280 10.70 4.13 -0.06
CA VAL A 280 11.35 4.62 -1.28
C VAL A 280 10.73 5.96 -1.67
N PRO A 281 11.46 7.09 -1.67
CA PRO A 281 10.88 8.41 -1.94
C PRO A 281 10.45 8.56 -3.39
N ALA A 282 11.29 8.15 -4.34
CA ALA A 282 10.98 8.23 -5.77
C ALA A 282 10.01 7.15 -6.30
N SER A 283 9.16 6.56 -5.45
CA SER A 283 8.22 5.50 -5.83
C SER A 283 7.05 6.04 -6.64
N VAL A 284 6.73 5.35 -7.75
CA VAL A 284 5.57 5.66 -8.61
C VAL A 284 4.69 4.42 -8.75
N SER A 285 3.40 4.54 -8.42
CA SER A 285 2.44 3.46 -8.60
C SER A 285 1.98 3.33 -10.06
N ARG A 286 1.36 2.20 -10.40
CA ARG A 286 0.73 2.00 -11.72
C ARG A 286 -0.40 2.98 -12.03
N SER A 287 -1.02 3.57 -11.01
CA SER A 287 -2.03 4.64 -11.14
C SER A 287 -1.43 6.04 -11.00
N PHE A 288 -0.11 6.14 -10.91
CA PHE A 288 0.68 7.35 -10.68
C PHE A 288 0.39 8.00 -9.33
N ALA A 289 0.31 7.21 -8.28
CA ALA A 289 0.48 7.69 -6.90
C ALA A 289 1.98 7.94 -6.66
N LEU A 290 2.32 9.03 -5.97
CA LEU A 290 3.67 9.59 -5.98
C LEU A 290 4.28 9.64 -4.58
N GLY A 291 5.59 9.47 -4.51
CA GLY A 291 6.33 9.67 -3.27
C GLY A 291 6.31 8.47 -2.35
N MET A 292 7.05 8.56 -1.24
CA MET A 292 7.01 7.53 -0.20
C MET A 292 5.63 7.36 0.45
N MET A 293 4.78 8.39 0.35
CA MET A 293 3.42 8.39 0.90
C MET A 293 2.34 8.04 -0.14
N GLN A 294 2.74 7.78 -1.39
CA GLN A 294 1.85 7.41 -2.51
C GLN A 294 0.60 8.28 -2.61
N ILE A 295 0.79 9.60 -2.65
CA ILE A 295 -0.31 10.55 -2.77
C ILE A 295 -0.71 10.69 -4.25
N MET A 296 -2.00 10.62 -4.53
CA MET A 296 -2.53 10.73 -5.89
C MET A 296 -2.48 12.18 -6.40
N PRO A 297 -2.19 12.43 -7.69
CA PRO A 297 -2.06 13.78 -8.24
C PRO A 297 -3.25 14.72 -8.01
N PHE A 298 -4.48 14.19 -8.00
CA PHE A 298 -5.65 15.02 -7.70
C PHE A 298 -5.64 15.50 -6.25
N LEU A 299 -5.19 14.66 -5.32
CA LEU A 299 -5.09 14.97 -3.90
C LEU A 299 -3.91 15.92 -3.64
N VAL A 300 -2.78 15.74 -4.32
CA VAL A 300 -1.65 16.68 -4.29
C VAL A 300 -2.12 18.09 -4.66
N LYS A 301 -2.85 18.24 -5.78
CA LYS A 301 -3.39 19.53 -6.21
C LYS A 301 -4.40 20.12 -5.23
N HIS A 302 -5.25 19.28 -4.65
CA HIS A 302 -6.24 19.71 -3.67
C HIS A 302 -5.57 20.25 -2.40
N ILE A 303 -4.63 19.50 -1.82
CA ILE A 303 -3.88 19.93 -0.64
C ILE A 303 -3.07 21.20 -0.93
N ALA A 304 -2.42 21.28 -2.10
CA ALA A 304 -1.68 22.49 -2.47
C ALA A 304 -2.58 23.73 -2.53
N LYS A 305 -3.79 23.58 -3.08
CA LYS A 305 -4.80 24.65 -3.09
C LYS A 305 -5.21 25.06 -1.66
N GLU A 306 -5.49 24.10 -0.79
CA GLU A 306 -5.82 24.37 0.62
C GLU A 306 -4.68 25.07 1.37
N ARG A 307 -3.44 24.77 0.99
CA ARG A 307 -2.23 25.36 1.58
C ARG A 307 -1.80 26.67 0.91
N GLY A 308 -2.50 27.13 -0.11
CA GLY A 308 -2.14 28.34 -0.87
C GLY A 308 -0.81 28.23 -1.62
N GLU A 309 -0.31 27.03 -1.90
CA GLU A 309 0.98 26.81 -2.56
C GLU A 309 0.82 26.35 -4.01
N LYS A 310 1.75 26.80 -4.86
CA LYS A 310 1.95 26.19 -6.18
C LYS A 310 2.84 24.96 -6.02
N ILE A 311 2.51 23.88 -6.71
CA ILE A 311 3.28 22.63 -6.62
C ILE A 311 3.44 21.95 -7.98
N ASP A 312 4.65 21.46 -8.26
CA ASP A 312 4.89 20.42 -9.26
C ASP A 312 4.71 19.03 -8.64
N LEU A 313 4.08 18.10 -9.37
CA LEU A 313 3.86 16.75 -8.84
C LEU A 313 5.17 16.01 -8.49
N ASP A 314 6.30 16.33 -9.14
CA ASP A 314 7.61 15.72 -8.84
C ASP A 314 8.14 16.16 -7.45
N GLU A 315 7.64 17.26 -6.88
CA GLU A 315 7.96 17.63 -5.49
C GLU A 315 7.48 16.59 -4.47
N MET A 316 6.55 15.72 -4.85
CA MET A 316 6.14 14.59 -4.00
C MET A 316 7.22 13.51 -3.85
N PHE A 317 8.29 13.54 -4.65
CA PHE A 317 9.45 12.69 -4.45
C PHE A 317 10.39 13.22 -3.37
N ASN A 318 10.26 14.49 -2.97
CA ASN A 318 10.91 15.03 -1.79
C ASN A 318 10.26 14.43 -0.52
N PRO A 319 11.01 13.69 0.32
CA PRO A 319 10.44 13.05 1.51
C PRO A 319 9.78 14.02 2.49
N HIS A 320 10.36 15.20 2.69
CA HIS A 320 9.82 16.20 3.61
C HIS A 320 8.47 16.72 3.11
N LYS A 321 8.38 17.10 1.83
CA LYS A 321 7.11 17.53 1.22
C LYS A 321 6.06 16.41 1.28
N ALA A 322 6.48 15.17 0.98
CA ALA A 322 5.59 14.01 1.04
C ALA A 322 5.01 13.74 2.43
N ILE A 323 5.84 13.83 3.48
CA ILE A 323 5.41 13.66 4.87
C ILE A 323 4.46 14.80 5.29
N ILE A 324 4.76 16.05 4.93
CA ILE A 324 3.89 17.21 5.25
C ILE A 324 2.52 17.06 4.58
N TYR A 325 2.48 16.72 3.30
CA TYR A 325 1.21 16.51 2.58
C TYR A 325 0.42 15.32 3.12
N ALA A 326 1.10 14.23 3.47
CA ALA A 326 0.44 13.10 4.10
C ALA A 326 -0.09 13.45 5.50
N ASN A 327 0.65 14.24 6.29
CA ASN A 327 0.19 14.71 7.59
C ASN A 327 -1.06 15.59 7.46
N HIS A 328 -1.07 16.53 6.51
CA HIS A 328 -2.25 17.35 6.19
C HIS A 328 -3.47 16.49 5.83
N HIS A 329 -3.27 15.47 4.98
CA HIS A 329 -4.36 14.54 4.67
C HIS A 329 -4.81 13.71 5.88
N LEU A 330 -3.87 13.31 6.74
CA LEU A 330 -4.18 12.58 7.96
C LEU A 330 -4.96 13.45 8.95
N ASP A 331 -4.70 14.75 9.06
CA ASP A 331 -5.51 15.67 9.88
C ASP A 331 -6.98 15.60 9.47
N TYR A 332 -7.24 15.74 8.16
CA TYR A 332 -8.58 15.56 7.60
C TYR A 332 -9.21 14.21 7.96
N LEU A 333 -8.49 13.09 7.78
CA LEU A 333 -9.02 11.76 8.08
C LEU A 333 -9.28 11.56 9.57
N THR A 334 -8.37 12.03 10.43
CA THR A 334 -8.48 11.89 11.89
C THR A 334 -9.57 12.74 12.51
N GLY A 335 -10.05 13.77 11.80
CA GLY A 335 -11.26 14.51 12.19
C GLY A 335 -12.55 13.67 12.16
N TYR A 336 -12.56 12.55 11.42
CA TYR A 336 -13.72 11.65 11.34
C TYR A 336 -13.47 10.26 11.95
N LEU A 337 -12.22 9.81 11.94
CA LEU A 337 -11.84 8.43 12.27
C LEU A 337 -10.76 8.44 13.35
N TYR A 338 -10.99 7.74 14.45
CA TYR A 338 -10.05 7.68 15.57
C TYR A 338 -9.18 6.42 15.51
N HIS A 339 -9.72 5.33 14.97
CA HIS A 339 -9.04 4.05 14.98
C HIS A 339 -8.09 3.88 13.77
N PRO A 340 -6.81 3.47 13.97
CA PRO A 340 -5.80 3.38 12.90
C PRO A 340 -6.20 2.45 11.74
N LEU A 341 -6.97 1.38 12.01
CA LEU A 341 -7.50 0.50 10.95
C LEU A 341 -8.42 1.24 9.98
N PHE A 342 -9.32 2.09 10.50
CA PHE A 342 -10.29 2.79 9.67
C PHE A 342 -9.65 3.97 8.95
N ILE A 343 -8.72 4.67 9.61
CA ILE A 343 -7.88 5.68 8.97
C ILE A 343 -7.12 5.05 7.78
N ALA A 344 -6.57 3.85 7.95
CA ALA A 344 -5.90 3.13 6.86
C ALA A 344 -6.85 2.77 5.71
N TYR A 345 -8.09 2.32 5.99
CA TYR A 345 -9.09 2.12 4.93
C TYR A 345 -9.39 3.42 4.18
N ALA A 346 -9.54 4.54 4.89
CA ALA A 346 -9.84 5.83 4.27
C ALA A 346 -8.65 6.39 3.48
N TYR A 347 -7.41 6.20 3.94
CA TYR A 347 -6.21 6.59 3.20
C TYR A 347 -6.11 5.84 1.87
N ASN A 348 -6.40 4.53 1.87
CA ASN A 348 -6.28 3.70 0.67
C ASN A 348 -7.46 3.82 -0.30
N ALA A 349 -8.70 3.84 0.22
CA ALA A 349 -9.92 3.74 -0.59
C ALA A 349 -10.82 4.99 -0.53
N GLY A 350 -10.41 6.01 0.23
CA GLY A 350 -11.14 7.25 0.41
C GLY A 350 -12.12 7.20 1.59
N ILE A 351 -12.29 8.34 2.27
CA ILE A 351 -13.20 8.48 3.42
C ILE A 351 -14.65 8.14 3.08
N GLY A 352 -15.12 8.46 1.87
CA GLY A 352 -16.49 8.15 1.43
C GLY A 352 -16.75 6.65 1.35
N PHE A 353 -15.78 5.87 0.89
CA PHE A 353 -15.85 4.40 0.94
C PHE A 353 -15.94 3.92 2.40
N THR A 354 -15.06 4.43 3.26
CA THR A 354 -14.98 4.01 4.67
C THR A 354 -16.25 4.36 5.44
N LYS A 355 -16.81 5.57 5.29
CA LYS A 355 -18.08 5.97 5.92
C LYS A 355 -19.21 5.03 5.52
N ARG A 356 -19.40 4.81 4.21
CA ARG A 356 -20.42 3.88 3.71
C ARG A 356 -20.22 2.45 4.23
N LEU A 357 -18.99 1.98 4.34
CA LEU A 357 -18.68 0.66 4.89
C LEU A 357 -19.09 0.56 6.37
N LEU A 358 -18.69 1.55 7.17
CA LEU A 358 -18.90 1.54 8.63
C LEU A 358 -20.36 1.76 9.04
N GLN A 359 -21.14 2.47 8.21
CA GLN A 359 -22.57 2.70 8.42
C GLN A 359 -23.44 1.48 8.06
N LYS A 360 -22.88 0.45 7.41
CA LYS A 360 -23.62 -0.81 7.20
C LYS A 360 -23.93 -1.47 8.56
N PRO A 361 -25.15 -1.96 8.78
CA PRO A 361 -25.57 -2.51 10.07
C PRO A 361 -24.80 -3.79 10.47
N ASP A 362 -24.27 -4.52 9.49
CA ASP A 362 -23.59 -5.81 9.68
C ASP A 362 -22.05 -5.70 9.69
N TYR A 363 -21.51 -4.48 9.83
CA TYR A 363 -20.06 -4.23 9.89
C TYR A 363 -19.66 -3.57 11.21
N PHE A 364 -18.67 -4.18 11.86
CA PHE A 364 -18.03 -3.70 13.07
C PHE A 364 -19.05 -3.40 14.19
N ARG A 365 -19.97 -4.35 14.40
CA ARG A 365 -20.92 -4.39 15.52
C ARG A 365 -20.62 -5.60 16.40
N LYS A 366 -21.23 -5.66 17.59
CA LYS A 366 -21.14 -6.84 18.45
C LYS A 366 -21.77 -8.03 17.74
N GLY A 367 -21.10 -9.17 17.79
CA GLY A 367 -21.57 -10.39 17.14
C GLY A 367 -20.53 -11.51 17.20
N ASN A 368 -20.95 -12.71 16.82
CA ASN A 368 -20.06 -13.86 16.78
C ASN A 368 -18.91 -13.61 15.81
N TYR A 369 -17.68 -13.87 16.28
CA TYR A 369 -16.43 -13.69 15.54
C TYR A 369 -16.10 -12.23 15.13
N GLU A 370 -16.86 -11.25 15.62
CA GLU A 370 -16.53 -9.84 15.41
C GLU A 370 -15.36 -9.39 16.29
N PRO A 371 -14.53 -8.43 15.85
CA PRO A 371 -14.59 -7.69 14.58
C PRO A 371 -13.94 -8.41 13.37
N TYR A 372 -13.40 -9.61 13.57
CA TYR A 372 -12.62 -10.30 12.54
C TYR A 372 -13.47 -10.65 11.32
N LEU A 373 -14.74 -11.04 11.54
CA LEU A 373 -15.68 -11.32 10.46
C LEU A 373 -15.89 -10.09 9.56
N SER A 374 -16.15 -8.92 10.14
CA SER A 374 -16.23 -7.66 9.39
C SER A 374 -14.96 -7.37 8.60
N MET A 375 -13.78 -7.59 9.20
CA MET A 375 -12.51 -7.41 8.51
C MET A 375 -12.32 -8.38 7.33
N GLU A 376 -12.94 -9.56 7.31
CA GLU A 376 -12.85 -10.49 6.17
C GLU A 376 -13.90 -10.21 5.09
N LYS A 377 -15.08 -9.71 5.45
CA LYS A 377 -16.19 -9.49 4.52
C LYS A 377 -16.02 -8.30 3.57
N ILE A 378 -15.09 -7.37 3.86
CA ILE A 378 -14.88 -6.17 3.02
C ILE A 378 -14.59 -6.59 1.56
N ASP A 379 -15.51 -6.24 0.65
CA ASP A 379 -15.43 -6.64 -0.78
C ASP A 379 -14.21 -6.06 -1.49
N ASN A 380 -13.82 -4.83 -1.13
CA ASN A 380 -12.60 -4.22 -1.62
C ASN A 380 -11.38 -4.92 -0.99
N ILE A 381 -10.89 -5.96 -1.66
CA ILE A 381 -9.76 -6.79 -1.21
C ILE A 381 -8.51 -5.93 -0.97
N GLN A 382 -8.27 -4.90 -1.80
CA GLN A 382 -7.12 -4.02 -1.61
C GLN A 382 -7.21 -3.28 -0.28
N ALA A 383 -8.33 -2.61 -0.02
CA ALA A 383 -8.55 -1.89 1.24
C ALA A 383 -8.51 -2.84 2.44
N ARG A 384 -9.16 -4.01 2.31
CA ARG A 384 -9.21 -5.05 3.33
C ARG A 384 -7.82 -5.47 3.81
N GLU A 385 -6.96 -5.88 2.87
CA GLU A 385 -5.62 -6.36 3.21
C GLU A 385 -4.68 -5.20 3.56
N TYR A 386 -4.88 -4.01 2.97
CA TYR A 386 -4.14 -2.80 3.31
C TYR A 386 -4.32 -2.42 4.77
N GLY A 387 -5.57 -2.31 5.24
CA GLY A 387 -5.85 -1.90 6.62
C GLY A 387 -5.25 -2.85 7.65
N LYS A 388 -5.33 -4.17 7.41
CA LYS A 388 -4.69 -5.18 8.29
C LYS A 388 -3.19 -4.96 8.40
N LYS A 389 -2.51 -4.72 7.27
CA LYS A 389 -1.07 -4.48 7.23
C LYS A 389 -0.67 -3.16 7.89
N VAL A 390 -1.41 -2.09 7.64
CA VAL A 390 -1.14 -0.79 8.28
C VAL A 390 -1.38 -0.86 9.79
N LEU A 391 -2.43 -1.56 10.25
CA LEU A 391 -2.65 -1.74 11.69
C LEU A 391 -1.48 -2.49 12.34
N VAL A 392 -1.00 -3.58 11.75
CA VAL A 392 0.20 -4.29 12.23
C VAL A 392 1.40 -3.35 12.25
N ASN A 393 1.62 -2.60 11.16
CA ASN A 393 2.75 -1.69 11.10
C ASN A 393 2.67 -0.61 12.18
N TYR A 394 1.49 -0.04 12.40
CA TYR A 394 1.23 0.96 13.43
C TYR A 394 1.58 0.42 14.81
N ILE A 395 1.14 -0.80 15.14
CA ILE A 395 1.44 -1.46 16.42
C ILE A 395 2.95 -1.67 16.60
N ILE A 396 3.68 -2.06 15.54
CA ILE A 396 5.13 -2.22 15.64
C ILE A 396 5.82 -0.85 15.85
N TYR A 397 5.44 0.18 15.09
CA TYR A 397 6.08 1.50 15.22
C TYR A 397 5.76 2.21 16.53
N ILE A 398 4.52 2.14 17.02
CA ILE A 398 4.15 2.79 18.29
C ILE A 398 4.92 2.19 19.48
N ASN A 399 5.14 0.87 19.47
CA ASN A 399 6.00 0.19 20.45
C ASN A 399 7.47 0.62 20.29
N LYS A 400 8.00 0.73 19.06
CA LYS A 400 9.37 1.22 18.82
C LYS A 400 9.59 2.67 19.25
N LEU A 401 8.53 3.48 19.25
CA LEU A 401 8.51 4.86 19.74
C LEU A 401 8.37 4.96 21.27
N GLY A 402 8.31 3.82 21.96
CA GLY A 402 8.28 3.74 23.43
C GLY A 402 6.89 3.77 24.04
N ILE A 403 5.82 3.69 23.24
CA ILE A 403 4.45 3.53 23.75
C ILE A 403 4.09 2.04 23.66
N SER A 404 4.30 1.33 24.78
CA SER A 404 4.04 -0.10 24.87
C SER A 404 2.55 -0.39 24.70
N THR A 405 2.19 -1.25 23.74
CA THR A 405 0.80 -1.66 23.53
C THR A 405 0.68 -3.01 22.83
N ARG A 406 -0.50 -3.61 22.96
CA ARG A 406 -0.91 -4.84 22.27
C ARG A 406 -1.96 -4.57 21.19
N ILE A 407 -1.92 -5.31 20.08
CA ILE A 407 -2.88 -5.21 18.97
C ILE A 407 -4.29 -5.54 19.44
N SER A 408 -4.44 -6.47 20.39
CA SER A 408 -5.75 -6.85 20.94
C SER A 408 -6.48 -5.68 21.62
N ASN A 409 -5.75 -4.68 22.15
CA ASN A 409 -6.35 -3.47 22.71
C ASN A 409 -7.04 -2.60 21.65
N TYR A 410 -6.52 -2.62 20.42
CA TYR A 410 -7.10 -1.91 19.28
C TYR A 410 -8.23 -2.73 18.66
N ILE A 411 -8.05 -4.05 18.54
CA ILE A 411 -9.06 -4.93 17.97
C ILE A 411 -10.35 -4.94 18.81
N LYS A 412 -10.26 -5.01 20.14
CA LYS A 412 -11.46 -5.13 21.01
C LYS A 412 -12.41 -3.93 20.93
N VAL A 413 -11.92 -2.75 20.54
CA VAL A 413 -12.73 -1.53 20.45
C VAL A 413 -13.35 -1.32 19.07
N LEU A 414 -13.00 -2.15 18.06
CA LEU A 414 -13.52 -1.99 16.71
C LEU A 414 -15.04 -2.11 16.60
N THR A 415 -15.67 -2.80 17.55
CA THR A 415 -17.14 -2.97 17.63
C THR A 415 -17.84 -1.88 18.46
N LEU A 416 -17.09 -0.87 18.93
CA LEU A 416 -17.57 0.25 19.75
C LEU A 416 -17.42 1.55 18.94
N PRO A 417 -18.46 1.99 18.19
CA PRO A 417 -18.36 3.13 17.28
C PRO A 417 -17.80 4.42 17.91
N SER A 418 -18.20 4.72 19.15
CA SER A 418 -17.72 5.88 19.92
C SER A 418 -16.20 5.87 20.20
N LYS A 419 -15.51 4.76 19.98
CA LYS A 419 -14.05 4.63 20.10
C LYS A 419 -13.34 4.62 18.75
N THR A 420 -14.07 4.61 17.64
CA THR A 420 -13.50 4.39 16.31
C THR A 420 -13.76 5.51 15.33
N ASP A 421 -14.86 6.24 15.46
CA ASP A 421 -15.27 7.29 14.53
C ASP A 421 -16.31 8.24 15.13
N GLY A 422 -16.47 9.42 14.51
CA GLY A 422 -17.33 10.50 15.00
C GLY A 422 -18.69 10.63 14.31
N PHE A 423 -19.19 9.58 13.64
CA PHE A 423 -20.43 9.67 12.84
C PHE A 423 -21.40 8.50 12.99
N ARG A 424 -21.17 7.60 13.97
CA ARG A 424 -21.99 6.41 14.23
C ARG A 424 -22.39 6.27 15.68
#